data_AF-A0A7V4UH97-F1
#
_entry.id   AF-A0A7V4UH97-F1
#
_cell.length_a   1.000
_cell.length_b   1.000
_cell.length_c   1.000
_cell.angle_alpha   90.00
_cell.angle_beta   90.00
_cell.angle_gamma   90.00
#
_symmetry.space_group_name_H-M   'P 1'
#
loop_
_entity.id
_entity.type
_entity.pdbx_description
1 polymer ?
#
loop_
_entity_poly.entity_id
_entity_poly.type
_entity_poly.pdbx_seq_one_letter_code
_entity_poly.pdbx_strand_id
1 'polypeptide(L)'
;MASLAEPLPAPAVRVRLQFSWDWLGLVPFGLFAVAFILLPSLTLFSGSLLDARGRFTLDNLAGLNTPVIVNAYRNSLSLSLLTASGGALLGFGLAYAVAFGRLPRALRTAILTFSGLAANFGGVPLAFSIIATIGRTGFVTAFLKNEPGLDLSCLGF
;
A
#
# COMPACT_ATOMS: atom_id res chain seq x y z
N MET A 1 31.45 18.30 -56.20
CA MET A 1 31.62 17.25 -55.18
C MET A 1 32.70 17.73 -54.23
N ALA A 2 32.52 18.07 -52.96
CA ALA A 2 31.43 17.90 -52.01
C ALA A 2 31.42 19.14 -51.09
N SER A 3 30.27 19.81 -50.96
CA SER A 3 30.05 20.85 -49.95
C SER A 3 29.94 20.15 -48.60
N LEU A 4 30.95 20.31 -47.74
CA LEU A 4 30.96 19.75 -46.40
C LEU A 4 29.84 20.43 -45.60
N ALA A 5 28.78 19.68 -45.30
CA ALA A 5 27.73 20.10 -44.39
C ALA A 5 28.36 20.29 -43.00
N GLU A 6 28.42 21.54 -42.56
CA GLU A 6 28.84 21.89 -41.21
C GLU A 6 27.87 21.24 -40.20
N PRO A 7 28.35 20.42 -39.25
CA PRO A 7 27.47 19.77 -38.29
C PRO A 7 26.83 20.82 -37.40
N LEU A 8 25.49 20.94 -37.47
CA LEU A 8 24.73 21.85 -36.62
C LEU A 8 25.05 21.57 -35.14
N PRO A 9 25.40 22.59 -34.34
CA PRO A 9 25.75 22.40 -32.94
C PRO A 9 24.56 21.78 -32.19
N ALA A 10 24.77 20.61 -31.60
CA ALA A 10 23.77 19.97 -30.76
C ALA A 10 23.42 20.89 -29.57
N PRO A 11 22.13 21.08 -29.23
CA PRO A 11 21.75 21.89 -28.10
C PRO A 11 22.30 21.26 -26.82
N ALA A 12 23.29 21.91 -26.21
CA ALA A 12 23.77 21.53 -24.89
C ALA A 12 22.69 21.85 -23.85
N VAL A 13 21.85 20.86 -23.54
CA VAL A 13 20.90 20.95 -22.42
C VAL A 13 21.71 20.97 -21.13
N ARG A 14 22.07 22.18 -20.67
CA ARG A 14 22.69 22.37 -19.36
C ARG A 14 21.59 22.34 -18.30
N VAL A 15 21.43 21.19 -17.64
CA VAL A 15 20.59 21.09 -16.44
C VAL A 15 21.28 21.91 -15.35
N ARG A 16 20.86 23.16 -15.19
CA ARG A 16 21.33 24.04 -14.13
C ARG A 16 20.57 23.67 -12.87
N LEU A 17 21.22 22.99 -11.93
CA LEU A 17 20.72 22.80 -10.56
C LEU A 17 20.73 24.15 -9.86
N GLN A 18 19.75 25.00 -10.18
CA GLN A 18 19.54 26.25 -9.46
C GLN A 18 18.95 25.88 -8.11
N PHE A 19 19.78 26.00 -7.06
CA PHE A 19 19.35 25.87 -5.68
C PHE A 19 18.49 27.09 -5.33
N SER A 20 17.19 26.98 -5.63
CA SER A 20 16.20 28.01 -5.33
C SER A 20 15.89 28.02 -3.83
N TRP A 21 15.62 29.19 -3.27
CA TRP A 21 15.16 29.32 -1.87
C TRP A 21 13.84 28.59 -1.58
N ASP A 22 13.15 28.10 -2.61
CA ASP A 22 11.99 27.19 -2.51
C ASP A 22 12.30 25.91 -1.70
N TRP A 23 13.57 25.48 -1.66
CA TRP A 23 14.00 24.33 -0.86
C TRP A 23 13.85 24.54 0.65
N LEU A 24 13.82 25.79 1.12
CA LEU A 24 13.62 26.11 2.54
C LEU A 24 12.23 25.68 3.05
N GLY A 25 11.21 25.66 2.17
CA GLY A 25 9.87 25.15 2.49
C GLY A 25 9.82 23.63 2.66
N LEU A 26 10.77 22.90 2.05
CA LEU A 26 10.87 21.43 2.16
C LEU A 26 11.63 20.99 3.43
N VAL A 27 12.44 21.87 4.01
CA VAL A 27 13.24 21.59 5.21
C VAL A 27 12.43 20.99 6.37
N PRO A 28 11.27 21.54 6.80
CA PRO A 28 10.51 20.96 7.90
C PRO A 28 9.97 19.55 7.59
N PHE A 29 9.54 19.29 6.35
CA PHE A 29 9.11 17.96 5.92
C PHE A 29 10.27 16.97 5.87
N GLY A 30 11.41 17.39 5.31
CA GLY A 30 12.62 16.58 5.26
C GLY A 30 13.15 16.23 6.64
N LEU A 31 13.18 17.20 7.56
CA LEU A 31 13.56 16.97 8.95
C LEU A 31 12.63 15.97 9.63
N PHE A 32 11.32 16.11 9.44
CA PHE A 32 10.34 15.18 9.98
C PHE A 32 10.51 13.76 9.41
N ALA A 33 10.66 13.62 8.10
CA ALA A 33 10.87 12.33 7.45
C ALA A 33 12.16 11.65 7.94
N VAL A 34 13.25 12.41 8.09
CA VAL A 34 14.49 11.88 8.66
C VAL A 34 14.29 11.46 10.12
N ALA A 35 13.64 12.30 10.92
CA ALA A 35 13.46 12.05 12.34
C ALA A 35 12.54 10.85 12.66
N PHE A 36 11.48 10.66 11.88
CA PHE A 36 10.41 9.69 12.19
C PHE A 36 10.33 8.49 11.25
N ILE A 37 10.99 8.53 10.09
CA ILE A 37 11.03 7.39 9.16
C ILE A 37 12.46 6.85 9.11
N LEU A 38 13.44 7.71 8.79
CA LEU A 38 14.80 7.26 8.54
C LEU A 38 15.52 6.82 9.83
N LEU A 39 15.44 7.62 10.90
CA LEU A 39 16.03 7.27 12.20
C LEU A 39 15.53 5.91 12.72
N PRO A 40 14.21 5.66 12.90
CA PRO A 40 13.75 4.38 13.41
C PRO A 40 14.04 3.21 12.47
N SER A 41 14.02 3.44 11.15
CA SER A 41 14.41 2.42 10.17
C SER A 41 15.88 2.03 10.31
N LEU A 42 16.77 3.02 10.46
CA LEU A 42 18.20 2.78 10.68
C LEU A 42 18.46 2.09 12.02
N THR A 43 17.76 2.47 13.09
CA THR A 43 17.93 1.82 14.40
C THR A 43 17.49 0.36 14.37
N LEU A 44 16.41 0.04 13.65
CA LEU A 44 15.97 -1.34 13.44
C LEU A 44 16.96 -2.12 12.58
N PHE A 45 17.48 -1.49 11.51
CA PHE A 45 18.48 -2.10 10.65
C PHE A 45 19.76 -2.43 11.41
N SER A 46 20.34 -1.46 12.12
CA SER A 46 21.51 -1.70 12.96
C SER A 46 21.22 -2.69 14.08
N GLY A 47 20.03 -2.61 14.69
CA GLY A 47 19.60 -3.55 15.73
C GLY A 47 19.50 -4.99 15.25
N SER A 48 19.10 -5.21 13.99
CA SER A 48 19.04 -6.56 13.40
C SER A 48 20.42 -7.22 13.27
N LEU A 49 21.48 -6.42 13.14
CA LEU A 49 22.86 -6.87 13.01
C LEU A 49 23.59 -6.94 14.36
N LEU A 50 22.95 -6.56 15.46
CA LEU A 50 23.53 -6.52 16.79
C LEU A 50 22.89 -7.59 17.69
N ASP A 51 23.72 -8.25 18.50
CA ASP A 51 23.29 -9.15 19.58
C ASP A 51 22.79 -8.33 20.78
N ALA A 52 22.10 -8.95 21.75
CA ALA A 52 21.58 -8.28 22.97
C ALA A 52 22.67 -7.58 23.80
N ARG A 53 23.95 -7.88 23.53
CA ARG A 53 25.14 -7.27 24.15
C ARG A 53 25.83 -6.22 23.27
N GLY A 54 25.24 -5.83 22.14
CA GLY A 54 25.77 -4.81 21.22
C GLY A 54 26.95 -5.27 20.35
N ARG A 55 27.14 -6.59 20.18
CA ARG A 55 28.16 -7.17 19.30
C ARG A 55 27.55 -7.45 17.92
N PHE A 56 28.32 -7.27 16.86
CA PHE A 56 27.87 -7.62 15.51
C PHE A 56 27.62 -9.13 15.41
N THR A 57 26.40 -9.54 15.02
CA THR A 57 26.03 -10.95 14.80
C THR A 57 25.13 -11.09 13.58
N LEU A 58 25.24 -12.25 12.92
CA LEU A 58 24.33 -12.67 11.85
C LEU A 58 23.32 -13.72 12.33
N ASP A 59 23.32 -14.06 13.62
CA ASP A 59 22.44 -15.08 14.18
C ASP A 59 20.96 -14.69 14.08
N ASN A 60 20.64 -13.39 14.24
CA ASN A 60 19.28 -12.86 14.03
C ASN A 60 18.78 -13.12 12.59
N LEU A 61 19.69 -13.09 11.62
CA LEU A 61 19.38 -13.30 10.21
C LEU A 61 19.26 -14.80 9.90
N ALA A 62 20.12 -15.63 10.50
CA ALA A 62 20.02 -17.09 10.40
C ALA A 62 18.73 -17.62 11.06
N GLY A 63 18.28 -17.00 12.15
CA GLY A 63 17.02 -17.32 12.83
C GLY A 63 15.76 -17.08 11.99
N LEU A 64 15.86 -16.35 10.88
CA LEU A 64 14.75 -16.15 9.94
C LEU A 64 14.45 -17.41 9.11
N ASN A 65 15.40 -18.34 8.99
CA ASN A 65 15.23 -19.59 8.23
C ASN A 65 14.51 -20.69 9.04
N THR A 66 13.51 -20.30 9.84
CA THR A 66 12.61 -21.25 10.49
C THR A 66 11.42 -21.52 9.56
N PRO A 67 10.88 -22.75 9.56
CA PRO A 67 9.78 -23.12 8.66
C PRO A 67 8.54 -22.23 8.88
N VAL A 68 8.31 -21.75 10.10
CA VAL A 68 7.20 -20.83 10.43
C VAL A 68 7.37 -19.49 9.73
N ILE A 69 8.55 -18.87 9.83
CA ILE A 69 8.83 -17.56 9.22
C ILE A 69 8.78 -17.65 7.69
N VAL A 70 9.38 -18.68 7.11
CA VAL A 70 9.38 -18.89 5.65
C VAL A 70 7.95 -19.09 5.12
N ASN A 71 7.12 -19.87 5.81
CA ASN A 71 5.72 -20.06 5.43
C ASN A 71 4.91 -18.76 5.57
N ALA A 72 5.16 -17.97 6.62
CA ALA A 72 4.53 -16.66 6.79
C ALA A 72 4.86 -15.73 5.60
N TYR A 73 6.14 -15.63 5.20
CA TYR A 73 6.56 -14.84 4.04
C TYR A 73 5.90 -15.31 2.74
N ARG A 74 5.83 -16.61 2.51
CA ARG A 74 5.14 -17.18 1.33
C ARG A 74 3.67 -16.82 1.31
N ASN A 75 2.97 -16.96 2.44
CA ASN A 75 1.56 -16.61 2.54
C ASN A 75 1.34 -15.12 2.32
N SER A 76 2.15 -14.26 2.94
CA SER A 76 2.07 -12.80 2.75
C SER A 76 2.31 -12.41 1.30
N LEU A 77 3.29 -13.02 0.63
CA LEU A 77 3.60 -12.69 -0.77
C LEU A 77 2.47 -13.15 -1.71
N SER A 78 2.00 -14.38 -1.56
CA SER A 78 0.88 -14.91 -2.36
C SER A 78 -0.40 -14.11 -2.14
N LEU A 79 -0.71 -13.77 -0.90
CA LEU A 79 -1.89 -12.96 -0.57
C LEU A 79 -1.76 -11.54 -1.14
N SER A 80 -0.57 -10.93 -1.05
CA SER A 80 -0.31 -9.61 -1.63
C SER A 80 -0.46 -9.63 -3.14
N LEU A 81 0.05 -10.66 -3.82
CA LEU A 81 -0.08 -10.79 -5.26
C LEU A 81 -1.55 -10.95 -5.69
N LEU A 82 -2.30 -11.81 -4.99
CA LEU A 82 -3.71 -12.05 -5.27
C LEU A 82 -4.55 -10.78 -5.03
N THR A 83 -4.32 -10.10 -3.91
CA THR A 83 -5.09 -8.89 -3.55
C THR A 83 -4.69 -7.69 -4.40
N ALA A 84 -3.41 -7.51 -4.73
CA ALA A 84 -2.95 -6.44 -5.61
C ALA A 84 -3.47 -6.62 -7.04
N SER A 85 -3.42 -7.85 -7.58
CA SER A 85 -3.95 -8.13 -8.92
C SER A 85 -5.47 -7.97 -8.97
N GLY A 86 -6.21 -8.55 -8.02
CA GLY A 86 -7.66 -8.39 -7.94
C GLY A 86 -8.08 -6.94 -7.76
N GLY A 87 -7.44 -6.22 -6.83
CA GLY A 87 -7.67 -4.80 -6.60
C GLY A 87 -7.31 -3.92 -7.80
N ALA A 88 -6.22 -4.22 -8.49
CA ALA A 88 -5.81 -3.48 -9.69
C ALA A 88 -6.79 -3.70 -10.85
N LEU A 89 -7.25 -4.92 -11.09
CA LEU A 89 -8.21 -5.21 -12.18
C LEU A 89 -9.56 -4.52 -11.93
N LEU A 90 -10.10 -4.64 -10.72
CA LEU A 90 -11.37 -3.99 -10.36
C LEU A 90 -11.24 -2.46 -10.32
N GLY A 91 -10.15 -1.94 -9.73
CA GLY A 91 -9.86 -0.52 -9.66
C GLY A 91 -9.62 0.10 -11.03
N PHE A 92 -8.94 -0.61 -11.93
CA PHE A 92 -8.75 -0.20 -13.32
C PHE A 92 -10.07 -0.15 -14.07
N GLY A 93 -10.94 -1.16 -13.92
CA GLY A 93 -12.27 -1.16 -14.51
C GLY A 93 -13.12 0.01 -14.04
N LEU A 94 -13.10 0.30 -12.73
CA LEU A 94 -13.80 1.44 -12.15
C LEU A 94 -13.24 2.78 -12.65
N ALA A 95 -11.92 2.93 -12.68
CA ALA A 95 -11.25 4.13 -13.19
C ALA A 95 -11.57 4.35 -14.68
N TYR A 96 -11.57 3.29 -15.49
CA TYR A 96 -11.95 3.33 -16.89
C TYR A 96 -13.41 3.78 -17.06
N ALA A 97 -14.32 3.20 -16.29
CA ALA A 97 -15.74 3.57 -16.30
C ALA A 97 -15.95 5.04 -15.91
N VAL A 98 -15.22 5.56 -14.92
CA VAL A 98 -15.34 6.96 -14.49
C VAL A 98 -14.68 7.93 -15.48
N ALA A 99 -13.57 7.55 -16.12
CA ALA A 99 -12.84 8.40 -17.05
C ALA A 99 -13.51 8.51 -18.42
N PHE A 100 -14.01 7.39 -18.96
CA PHE A 100 -14.61 7.33 -20.30
C PHE A 100 -16.13 7.19 -20.29
N GLY A 101 -16.71 6.68 -19.21
CA GLY A 101 -18.16 6.60 -19.06
C GLY A 101 -18.73 7.99 -18.77
N ARG A 102 -19.72 8.40 -19.56
CA ARG A 102 -20.47 9.65 -19.38
C ARG A 102 -21.41 9.56 -18.17
N LEU A 103 -20.86 9.29 -16.98
CA LEU A 103 -21.62 9.11 -15.76
C LEU A 103 -22.31 10.41 -15.34
N PRO A 104 -23.53 10.33 -14.77
CA PRO A 104 -24.17 11.48 -14.15
C PRO A 104 -23.30 12.04 -13.02
N ARG A 105 -23.25 13.37 -12.88
CA ARG A 105 -22.34 14.08 -11.95
C ARG A 105 -22.44 13.55 -10.52
N ALA A 106 -23.64 13.25 -10.03
CA ALA A 106 -23.85 12.74 -8.68
C ALA A 106 -23.14 11.40 -8.43
N LEU A 107 -23.21 10.47 -9.39
CA LEU A 107 -22.58 9.15 -9.25
C LEU A 107 -21.06 9.25 -9.32
N ARG A 108 -20.52 10.08 -10.23
CA ARG A 108 -19.08 10.35 -10.30
C ARG A 108 -18.54 10.93 -8.98
N THR A 109 -19.25 11.91 -8.41
CA THR A 109 -18.85 12.50 -7.12
C THR A 109 -18.91 11.48 -6.00
N ALA A 110 -19.96 10.67 -5.92
CA ALA A 110 -20.07 9.61 -4.92
C ALA A 110 -18.91 8.60 -5.00
N ILE A 111 -18.57 8.14 -6.22
CA ILE A 111 -17.46 7.21 -6.45
C ILE A 111 -16.12 7.83 -6.04
N LEU A 112 -15.84 9.07 -6.44
CA LEU A 112 -14.58 9.74 -6.11
C LEU A 112 -14.44 9.96 -4.60
N THR A 113 -15.51 10.38 -3.91
CA THR A 113 -15.49 10.56 -2.45
C THR A 113 -15.31 9.22 -1.73
N PHE A 114 -16.05 8.19 -2.13
CA PHE A 114 -15.91 6.85 -1.55
C PHE A 114 -14.50 6.29 -1.78
N SER A 115 -13.93 6.47 -2.97
CA SER A 115 -12.55 6.07 -3.27
C SER A 115 -11.53 6.82 -2.39
N GLY A 116 -11.75 8.12 -2.15
CA GLY A 116 -10.93 8.90 -1.23
C GLY A 116 -11.00 8.39 0.22
N LEU A 117 -12.19 8.06 0.70
CA LEU A 117 -12.35 7.42 2.01
C LEU A 117 -11.65 6.06 2.04
N ALA A 118 -11.94 5.18 1.08
CA ALA A 118 -11.38 3.84 1.03
C ALA A 118 -9.84 3.82 0.98
N ALA A 119 -9.22 4.76 0.25
CA ALA A 119 -7.75 4.85 0.18
C ALA A 119 -7.10 5.27 1.51
N ASN A 120 -7.85 5.97 2.37
CA ASN A 120 -7.38 6.44 3.68
C ASN A 120 -7.97 5.62 4.86
N PHE A 121 -8.94 4.75 4.59
CA PHE A 121 -9.62 3.95 5.60
C PHE A 121 -8.83 2.67 5.86
N GLY A 122 -8.00 2.70 6.90
CA GLY A 122 -7.16 1.57 7.30
C GLY A 122 -7.05 1.43 8.81
N GLY A 123 -6.44 0.32 9.24
CA GLY A 123 -6.21 0.02 10.66
C GLY A 123 -7.45 -0.47 11.39
N VAL A 124 -7.65 0.04 12.61
CA VAL A 124 -8.69 -0.45 13.54
C VAL A 124 -10.11 -0.34 12.98
N PRO A 125 -10.52 0.79 12.35
CA PRO A 125 -11.88 0.91 11.81
C PRO A 125 -12.17 -0.10 10.71
N LEU A 126 -11.23 -0.33 9.78
CA LEU A 126 -11.39 -1.29 8.69
C LEU A 126 -11.59 -2.71 9.23
N ALA A 127 -10.77 -3.11 10.20
CA ALA A 127 -10.89 -4.41 10.86
C ALA A 127 -12.26 -4.56 11.54
N PHE A 128 -12.71 -3.52 12.25
CA PHE A 128 -14.02 -3.52 12.90
C PHE A 128 -15.17 -3.64 11.89
N SER A 129 -15.12 -2.94 10.76
CA SER A 129 -16.15 -3.06 9.72
C SER A 129 -16.27 -4.48 9.18
N ILE A 130 -15.14 -5.17 8.98
CA ILE A 130 -15.15 -6.57 8.51
C ILE A 130 -15.73 -7.49 9.58
N ILE A 131 -15.32 -7.35 10.84
CA ILE A 131 -15.84 -8.15 11.96
C ILE A 131 -17.33 -7.88 12.20
N ALA A 132 -17.77 -6.62 12.13
CA ALA A 132 -19.18 -6.26 12.27
C ALA A 132 -20.03 -6.79 11.11
N THR A 133 -19.44 -6.95 9.92
CA THR A 133 -20.15 -7.47 8.74
C THR A 133 -20.23 -9.00 8.77
N ILE A 134 -19.10 -9.69 8.95
CA ILE A 134 -18.95 -11.15 8.75
C ILE A 134 -18.70 -11.91 10.08
N GLY A 135 -18.62 -11.22 11.22
CA GLY A 135 -18.37 -11.85 12.51
C GLY A 135 -19.52 -12.74 12.99
N ARG A 136 -19.29 -13.49 14.07
CA ARG A 136 -20.25 -14.47 14.61
C ARG A 136 -21.63 -13.87 14.95
N THR A 137 -21.68 -12.59 15.33
CA THR A 137 -22.90 -11.80 15.56
C THR A 137 -23.03 -10.63 14.56
N GLY A 138 -22.30 -10.70 13.45
CA GLY A 138 -22.27 -9.66 12.43
C GLY A 138 -23.55 -9.59 11.61
N PHE A 139 -23.74 -8.46 10.91
CA PHE A 139 -24.94 -8.20 10.13
C PHE A 139 -25.23 -9.29 9.09
N VAL A 140 -24.22 -9.74 8.34
CA VAL A 140 -24.40 -10.78 7.30
C VAL A 140 -24.76 -12.13 7.94
N THR A 141 -24.13 -12.48 9.06
CA THR A 141 -24.40 -13.74 9.77
C THR A 141 -25.77 -13.75 10.43
N ALA A 142 -26.21 -12.62 10.99
CA ALA A 142 -27.57 -12.47 11.52
C ALA A 142 -28.62 -12.49 10.40
N PHE A 143 -28.33 -11.87 9.26
CA PHE A 143 -29.20 -11.90 8.09
C PHE A 143 -29.35 -13.33 7.52
N LEU A 144 -28.24 -14.07 7.37
CA LEU A 144 -28.29 -15.47 6.92
C LEU A 144 -29.01 -16.41 7.89
N LYS A 145 -28.99 -16.14 9.20
CA LYS A 145 -29.70 -16.93 10.22
C LYS A 145 -31.21 -16.72 10.23
N ASN A 146 -31.69 -15.58 9.72
CA ASN A 146 -33.10 -15.20 9.76
C ASN A 146 -33.89 -15.54 8.47
N GLU A 147 -33.22 -16.07 7.43
CA GLU A 147 -33.88 -16.63 6.25
C GLU A 147 -34.52 -18.00 6.60
N PRO A 148 -35.83 -18.22 6.37
CA PRO A 148 -36.61 -19.34 6.90
C PRO A 148 -36.33 -20.73 6.28
N GLY A 149 -35.09 -21.02 5.84
CA GLY A 149 -34.73 -22.28 5.17
C GLY A 149 -33.32 -22.82 5.44
N LEU A 150 -32.46 -22.11 6.18
CA LEU A 150 -31.08 -22.54 6.47
C LEU A 150 -30.77 -22.37 7.97
N ASP A 151 -31.54 -23.07 8.80
CA ASP A 151 -31.33 -23.11 10.24
C ASP A 151 -30.13 -24.02 10.58
N LEU A 152 -28.92 -23.49 10.42
CA LEU A 152 -27.66 -24.12 10.83
C LEU A 152 -27.57 -24.32 12.36
N SER A 153 -28.49 -23.73 13.11
CA SER A 153 -28.65 -23.87 14.57
C SER A 153 -28.92 -25.31 15.02
N CYS A 154 -29.45 -26.15 14.12
CA CYS A 154 -29.67 -27.58 14.37
C CYS A 154 -28.43 -28.47 14.12
N LEU A 155 -27.31 -27.91 13.62
CA LEU A 155 -26.08 -28.65 13.28
C LEU A 155 -24.94 -28.50 14.30
N GLY A 156 -25.14 -27.74 15.39
CA GLY A 156 -24.23 -27.74 16.55
C GLY A 156 -22.96 -26.88 16.40
N PHE A 157 -23.06 -25.69 15.81
CA PHE A 157 -21.98 -24.69 15.78
C PHE A 157 -22.45 -23.27 16.13
#